data_AF-A0A8J2VVP8-F1
#
_entry.id   AF-A0A8J2VVP8-F1
#
_cell.length_a   1.000
_cell.length_b   1.000
_cell.length_c   1.000
_cell.angle_alpha   90.00
_cell.angle_beta   90.00
_cell.angle_gamma   90.00
#
_symmetry.space_group_name_H-M   'P 1'
#
loop_
_entity.id
_entity.type
_entity.pdbx_description
1 polymer ?
#
loop_
_entity_poly.entity_id
_entity_poly.type
_entity_poly.pdbx_seq_one_letter_code
_entity_poly.pdbx_strand_id
1 'polypeptide(L)'
;MGLKKKKNVIILTSCIASCFILYQLYFFLTISSADIGHKVVPVLDYDRVKNYIQTRTKRDKYINIHGIIRGVYFKNVKEYRPDSNNEFSCLTSHEKIPIEQLNDDFCDCEDGSDEPSTTACPNGIFYCDTQFSKGSDVFSVPSNKVNDGICDCCDGSDEFEHPDDVSELSE
;
A
#
# COMPACT_ATOMS: atom_id res chain seq x y z
N MET A 1 -53.74 5.71 -30.22
CA MET A 1 -53.23 5.71 -28.83
C MET A 1 -53.28 7.14 -28.28
N GLY A 2 -54.16 7.42 -27.31
CA GLY A 2 -54.57 8.81 -26.96
C GLY A 2 -53.47 9.69 -26.35
N LEU A 3 -53.48 10.99 -26.66
CA LEU A 3 -52.48 11.99 -26.23
C LEU A 3 -52.21 11.98 -24.71
N LYS A 4 -53.22 11.70 -23.87
CA LYS A 4 -53.04 11.57 -22.41
C LYS A 4 -52.11 10.42 -22.01
N LYS A 5 -52.21 9.26 -22.66
CA LYS A 5 -51.30 8.13 -22.39
C LYS A 5 -49.86 8.45 -22.78
N LYS A 6 -49.64 9.17 -23.89
CA LYS A 6 -48.30 9.60 -24.31
C LYS A 6 -47.67 10.61 -23.33
N LYS A 7 -48.44 11.60 -22.86
CA LYS A 7 -47.96 12.55 -21.84
C LYS A 7 -47.59 11.87 -20.52
N ASN A 8 -48.41 10.92 -20.05
CA ASN A 8 -48.14 10.19 -18.81
C ASN A 8 -46.88 9.31 -18.92
N VAL A 9 -46.63 8.69 -20.08
CA VAL A 9 -45.42 7.91 -20.32
C VAL A 9 -44.18 8.80 -20.31
N ILE A 10 -44.22 9.97 -20.96
CA ILE A 10 -43.10 10.92 -20.98
C ILE A 10 -42.76 11.42 -19.57
N ILE A 11 -43.78 11.76 -18.78
CA ILE A 11 -43.61 12.21 -17.39
C ILE A 11 -42.98 11.09 -16.55
N LEU A 12 -43.48 9.85 -16.68
CA LEU A 12 -42.94 8.71 -15.94
C LEU A 12 -41.49 8.42 -16.30
N THR A 13 -41.13 8.45 -17.60
CA THR A 13 -39.75 8.27 -18.04
C THR A 13 -38.84 9.38 -17.55
N SER A 14 -39.32 10.62 -17.51
CA SER A 14 -38.56 11.77 -16.99
C SER A 14 -38.30 11.65 -15.49
N CYS A 15 -39.29 11.19 -14.71
CA CYS A 15 -39.12 10.95 -13.28
C CYS A 15 -38.12 9.82 -13.00
N ILE A 16 -38.21 8.71 -13.74
CA ILE A 16 -37.27 7.59 -13.58
C ILE A 16 -35.84 8.02 -13.91
N ALA A 17 -35.64 8.76 -15.01
CA ALA A 17 -34.33 9.28 -15.38
C ALA A 17 -33.77 10.25 -14.32
N SER A 18 -34.62 11.13 -13.77
CA SER A 18 -34.23 12.08 -12.72
C SER A 18 -33.83 11.35 -11.43
N CYS A 19 -34.60 10.35 -10.99
CA CYS A 19 -34.25 9.53 -9.84
C CYS A 19 -32.94 8.76 -10.05
N PHE A 20 -32.70 8.24 -11.24
CA PHE A 20 -31.44 7.56 -11.56
C PHE A 20 -30.26 8.53 -11.50
N ILE A 21 -30.37 9.73 -12.06
CA ILE A 21 -29.33 10.76 -12.00
C ILE A 21 -29.05 11.16 -10.55
N LEU A 22 -30.09 11.36 -9.73
CA LEU A 22 -29.93 11.68 -8.31
C LEU A 22 -29.23 10.56 -7.53
N TYR A 23 -29.56 9.29 -7.83
CA TYR A 23 -28.89 8.14 -7.23
C TYR A 23 -27.41 8.06 -7.62
N GLN A 24 -27.09 8.29 -8.91
CA GLN A 24 -25.71 8.31 -9.38
C GLN A 24 -24.91 9.45 -8.73
N LEU A 25 -25.49 10.64 -8.58
CA LEU A 25 -24.86 11.77 -7.88
C LEU A 25 -24.64 11.48 -6.40
N TYR A 26 -25.64 10.90 -5.71
CA TYR A 26 -25.50 10.48 -4.31
C TYR A 26 -24.38 9.45 -4.14
N PHE A 27 -24.33 8.44 -5.02
CA PHE A 27 -23.29 7.41 -4.99
C PHE A 27 -21.89 8.00 -5.24
N PHE A 28 -21.75 8.88 -6.24
CA PHE A 28 -20.50 9.57 -6.53
C PHE A 28 -20.03 10.45 -5.36
N LEU A 29 -20.93 11.21 -4.74
CA LEU A 29 -20.62 12.02 -3.56
C LEU A 29 -20.25 11.14 -2.37
N THR A 30 -20.92 10.00 -2.18
CA THR A 30 -20.61 9.04 -1.12
C THR A 30 -19.21 8.47 -1.30
N ILE A 31 -18.83 8.08 -2.52
CA ILE A 31 -17.47 7.61 -2.83
C ILE A 31 -16.44 8.72 -2.65
N SER A 32 -16.73 9.94 -3.12
CA SER A 32 -15.80 11.06 -2.99
C SER A 32 -15.64 11.55 -1.55
N SER A 33 -16.65 11.32 -0.70
CA SER A 33 -16.62 11.62 0.74
C SER A 33 -16.05 10.50 1.59
N ALA A 34 -16.01 9.27 1.06
CA ALA A 34 -15.22 8.21 1.64
C ALA A 34 -13.77 8.61 1.36
N ASP A 35 -13.15 9.24 2.35
CA ASP A 35 -11.70 9.33 2.40
C ASP A 35 -11.19 7.90 2.28
N ILE A 36 -10.79 7.50 1.07
CA ILE A 36 -10.07 6.25 0.84
C ILE A 36 -8.66 6.55 1.35
N GLY A 37 -8.56 6.72 2.67
CA GLY A 37 -7.31 6.70 3.41
C GLY A 37 -6.55 5.50 2.88
N HIS A 38 -5.30 5.76 2.53
CA HIS A 38 -4.46 4.91 1.71
C HIS A 38 -4.27 3.52 2.32
N LYS A 39 -5.27 2.64 2.16
CA LYS A 39 -5.23 1.27 2.65
C LYS A 39 -4.18 0.52 1.84
N VAL A 40 -3.02 0.29 2.44
CA VAL A 40 -2.07 -0.69 1.97
C VAL A 40 -2.71 -2.06 2.22
N VAL A 41 -3.34 -2.61 1.20
CA VAL A 41 -3.80 -4.00 1.21
C VAL A 41 -2.61 -4.84 0.75
N PRO A 42 -1.95 -5.64 1.62
CA PRO A 42 -0.92 -6.55 1.16
C PRO A 42 -1.54 -7.48 0.12
N VAL A 43 -0.96 -7.48 -1.08
CA VAL A 43 -1.51 -8.17 -2.24
C VAL A 43 -1.41 -9.66 -1.99
N LEU A 44 -2.52 -10.28 -1.56
CA LEU A 44 -2.60 -11.71 -1.29
C LEU A 44 -2.52 -12.59 -2.55
N ASP A 45 -2.54 -12.00 -3.75
CA ASP A 45 -2.56 -12.71 -5.03
C ASP A 45 -1.73 -11.97 -6.09
N TYR A 46 -0.41 -12.09 -5.98
CA TYR A 46 0.57 -11.47 -6.88
C TYR A 46 0.33 -11.84 -8.36
N ASP A 47 -0.05 -13.10 -8.64
CA ASP A 47 -0.25 -13.59 -10.01
C ASP A 47 -1.41 -12.90 -10.73
N ARG A 48 -2.40 -12.41 -9.99
CA ARG A 48 -3.55 -11.68 -10.51
C ARG A 48 -3.29 -10.19 -10.72
N VAL A 49 -2.37 -9.60 -9.94
CA VAL A 49 -2.11 -8.16 -9.91
C VAL A 49 -0.89 -7.76 -10.76
N LYS A 50 0.01 -8.69 -11.11
CA LYS A 50 1.20 -8.40 -11.94
C LYS A 50 0.93 -7.70 -13.28
N ASN A 51 -0.26 -7.91 -13.85
CA ASN A 51 -0.68 -7.31 -15.11
C ASN A 51 -1.34 -5.91 -14.95
N TYR A 52 -1.59 -5.46 -13.71
CA TYR A 52 -2.18 -4.16 -13.38
C TYR A 52 -1.14 -3.15 -12.84
N ILE A 53 0.16 -3.50 -12.88
CA ILE A 53 1.30 -2.78 -12.28
C ILE A 53 1.52 -1.34 -12.81
N GLN A 54 0.76 -0.85 -13.78
CA GLN A 54 1.05 0.43 -14.42
C GLN A 54 0.54 1.69 -13.67
N THR A 55 0.07 1.55 -12.43
CA THR A 55 -0.13 2.69 -11.53
C THR A 55 0.70 2.48 -10.27
N ARG A 56 2.02 2.34 -10.44
CA ARG A 56 2.95 2.38 -9.30
C ARG A 56 2.86 3.75 -8.64
N THR A 57 2.27 3.79 -7.46
CA THR A 57 2.35 4.93 -6.55
C THR A 57 3.75 4.98 -5.92
N LYS A 58 4.16 6.14 -5.41
CA LYS A 58 5.46 6.28 -4.71
C LYS A 58 5.65 5.28 -3.55
N ARG A 59 4.57 4.72 -2.99
CA ARG A 59 4.60 3.73 -1.90
C ARG A 59 4.78 2.29 -2.38
N ASP A 60 4.55 2.00 -3.67
CA ASP A 60 4.75 0.65 -4.21
C ASP A 60 6.23 0.27 -4.28
N LYS A 61 7.15 1.25 -4.14
CA LYS A 61 8.61 0.99 -4.04
C LYS A 61 8.95 0.08 -2.86
N TYR A 62 8.19 0.18 -1.76
CA TYR A 62 8.37 -0.63 -0.57
C TYR A 62 7.72 -2.01 -0.64
N ILE A 63 7.08 -2.37 -1.76
CA ILE A 63 6.48 -3.70 -1.93
C ILE A 63 7.39 -4.55 -2.82
N ASN A 64 7.78 -5.74 -2.32
CA ASN A 64 8.59 -6.68 -3.08
C ASN A 64 7.77 -7.49 -4.11
N ILE A 65 8.45 -8.35 -4.87
CA ILE A 65 7.82 -9.22 -5.89
C ILE A 65 6.86 -10.27 -5.30
N HIS A 66 6.82 -10.42 -3.98
CA HIS A 66 5.92 -11.34 -3.28
C HIS A 66 4.67 -10.62 -2.75
N GLY A 67 4.53 -9.31 -2.98
CA GLY A 67 3.41 -8.50 -2.47
C GLY A 67 3.52 -8.17 -0.98
N ILE A 68 4.74 -8.22 -0.44
CA ILE A 68 5.06 -7.99 0.98
C ILE A 68 5.91 -6.73 1.10
N ILE A 69 5.77 -6.02 2.24
CA ILE A 69 6.61 -4.85 2.55
C ILE A 69 8.07 -5.31 2.68
N ARG A 70 8.98 -4.63 1.98
CA ARG A 70 10.41 -4.93 1.96
C ARG A 70 10.99 -4.85 3.38
N GLY A 71 11.96 -5.72 3.64
CA GLY A 71 12.60 -5.79 4.95
C GLY A 71 11.72 -6.35 6.07
N VAL A 72 10.44 -6.69 5.85
CA VAL A 72 9.61 -7.35 6.86
C VAL A 72 9.92 -8.84 6.94
N TYR A 73 10.07 -9.36 8.15
CA TYR A 73 10.17 -10.80 8.36
C TYR A 73 8.85 -11.50 7.98
N PHE A 74 8.89 -12.55 7.17
CA PHE A 74 7.71 -13.18 6.57
C PHE A 74 6.66 -13.64 7.59
N LYS A 75 7.07 -13.94 8.83
CA LYS A 75 6.16 -14.34 9.91
C LYS A 75 5.38 -13.16 10.49
N ASN A 76 5.92 -11.94 10.41
CA ASN A 76 5.33 -10.72 10.94
C ASN A 76 4.46 -9.97 9.91
N VAL A 77 4.30 -10.48 8.69
CA VAL A 77 3.56 -9.78 7.61
C VAL A 77 2.11 -9.43 7.98
N LYS A 78 1.49 -10.18 8.90
CA LYS A 78 0.11 -9.90 9.30
C LYS A 78 0.01 -8.72 10.26
N GLU A 79 1.05 -8.51 11.05
CA GLU A 79 1.19 -7.50 12.07
C GLU A 79 1.40 -6.10 11.47
N TYR A 80 1.97 -6.03 10.25
CA TYR A 80 2.09 -4.79 9.46
C TYR A 80 0.80 -4.34 8.76
N ARG A 81 -0.35 -4.89 9.16
CA ARG A 81 -1.65 -4.45 8.64
C ARG A 81 -2.21 -3.37 9.56
N PRO A 82 -2.66 -2.21 9.02
CA PRO A 82 -3.31 -1.21 9.84
C PRO A 82 -4.63 -1.76 10.42
N ASP A 83 -5.01 -1.22 11.56
CA ASP A 83 -6.28 -1.53 12.20
C ASP A 83 -7.48 -0.82 11.54
N SER A 84 -8.66 -0.90 12.16
CA SER A 84 -9.88 -0.26 11.63
C SER A 84 -9.82 1.27 11.60
N ASN A 85 -8.92 1.88 12.37
CA ASN A 85 -8.70 3.32 12.44
C ASN A 85 -7.59 3.80 11.51
N ASN A 86 -7.02 2.91 10.68
CA ASN A 86 -5.88 3.20 9.82
C ASN A 86 -4.57 3.45 10.61
N GLU A 87 -4.45 2.83 11.79
CA GLU A 87 -3.25 2.92 12.65
C GLU A 87 -2.43 1.63 12.55
N PHE A 88 -1.10 1.76 12.48
CA PHE A 88 -0.14 0.68 12.68
C PHE A 88 0.20 0.57 14.17
N SER A 89 0.31 -0.66 14.67
CA SER A 89 0.78 -0.93 16.04
C SER A 89 2.21 -1.43 15.96
N CYS A 90 3.15 -0.71 16.58
CA CYS A 90 4.54 -1.16 16.70
C CYS A 90 4.58 -2.55 17.35
N LEU A 91 5.50 -3.40 16.89
CA LEU A 91 5.43 -4.85 17.12
C LEU A 91 5.62 -5.24 18.59
N THR A 92 6.54 -4.56 19.27
CA THR A 92 6.99 -4.85 20.64
C THR A 92 6.67 -3.69 21.59
N SER A 93 6.82 -2.43 21.15
CA SER A 93 6.49 -1.26 21.99
C SER A 93 4.97 -1.02 22.09
N HIS A 94 4.19 -1.53 21.14
CA HIS A 94 2.73 -1.46 21.08
C HIS A 94 2.11 -0.06 21.03
N GLU A 95 2.92 0.99 20.84
CA GLU A 95 2.42 2.30 20.47
C GLU A 95 1.73 2.25 19.10
N LYS A 96 0.76 3.14 18.92
CA LYS A 96 -0.02 3.23 17.68
C LYS A 96 0.34 4.51 16.95
N ILE A 97 0.63 4.37 15.67
CA ILE A 97 0.96 5.47 14.76
C ILE A 97 0.04 5.40 13.54
N PRO A 98 -0.29 6.52 12.89
CA PRO A 98 -0.92 6.51 11.56
C PRO A 98 -0.13 5.63 10.58
N ILE A 99 -0.82 4.84 9.75
CA ILE A 99 -0.15 3.97 8.76
C ILE A 99 0.71 4.75 7.75
N GLU A 100 0.44 6.04 7.59
CA GLU A 100 1.22 6.95 6.75
C GLU A 100 2.65 7.17 7.25
N GLN A 101 2.90 6.91 8.54
CA GLN A 101 4.22 6.96 9.16
C GLN A 101 5.03 5.67 8.97
N LEU A 102 4.47 4.65 8.30
CA LEU A 102 5.20 3.42 8.01
C LEU A 102 6.12 3.61 6.78
N ASN A 103 7.43 3.46 6.95
CA ASN A 103 8.48 3.73 5.96
C ASN A 103 8.46 5.17 5.44
N ASP A 104 8.29 6.13 6.34
CA ASP A 104 8.25 7.55 6.02
C ASP A 104 9.60 8.28 6.19
N ASP A 105 10.67 7.51 6.41
CA ASP A 105 12.02 7.98 6.70
C ASP A 105 12.15 8.70 8.06
N PHE A 106 11.21 8.46 8.99
CA PHE A 106 11.27 8.92 10.37
C PHE A 106 11.07 7.74 11.34
N CYS A 107 11.76 7.75 12.48
CA CYS A 107 11.67 6.67 13.46
C CYS A 107 10.69 7.07 14.57
N ASP A 108 9.44 6.64 14.46
CA ASP A 108 8.35 6.83 15.40
C ASP A 108 8.24 5.70 16.43
N CYS A 109 8.52 4.44 16.05
CA CYS A 109 8.46 3.34 17.01
C CYS A 109 9.75 3.24 17.85
N GLU A 110 9.62 3.06 19.18
CA GLU A 110 10.78 2.79 20.06
C GLU A 110 11.52 1.49 19.68
N ASP A 111 10.81 0.52 19.12
CA ASP A 111 11.37 -0.75 18.64
C ASP A 111 11.81 -0.72 17.17
N GLY A 112 11.61 0.42 16.48
CA GLY A 112 11.95 0.66 15.08
C GLY A 112 11.20 -0.20 14.07
N SER A 113 10.06 -0.78 14.45
CA SER A 113 9.27 -1.65 13.58
C SER A 113 8.45 -0.91 12.52
N ASP A 114 8.39 0.41 12.58
CA ASP A 114 7.78 1.28 11.58
C ASP A 114 8.62 1.48 10.31
N GLU A 115 9.93 1.29 10.41
CA GLU A 115 10.87 1.56 9.32
C GLU A 115 11.60 0.29 8.82
N PRO A 116 10.88 -0.77 8.38
CA PRO A 116 11.53 -1.99 7.89
C PRO A 116 12.23 -1.83 6.54
N SER A 117 11.87 -0.82 5.74
CA SER A 117 12.41 -0.57 4.39
C SER A 117 13.28 0.69 4.30
N THR A 118 13.57 1.38 5.40
CA THR A 118 14.37 2.63 5.37
C THR A 118 15.55 2.54 6.33
N THR A 119 16.34 3.62 6.38
CA THR A 119 17.51 3.74 7.26
C THR A 119 17.21 4.52 8.56
N ALA A 120 15.96 4.94 8.78
CA ALA A 120 15.62 5.96 9.78
C ALA A 120 15.77 5.48 11.24
N CYS A 121 15.52 4.20 11.51
CA CYS A 121 15.66 3.65 12.86
C CYS A 121 17.06 3.06 13.11
N PRO A 122 17.77 3.47 14.19
CA PRO A 122 19.15 3.06 14.45
C PRO A 122 19.31 1.57 14.82
N ASN A 123 18.27 0.95 15.37
CA ASN A 123 18.21 -0.49 15.66
C ASN A 123 17.34 -1.25 14.64
N GLY A 124 17.04 -0.63 13.49
CA GLY A 124 16.21 -1.22 12.46
C GLY A 124 16.88 -2.45 11.83
N ILE A 125 16.06 -3.39 11.40
CA ILE A 125 16.49 -4.65 10.78
C ILE A 125 15.76 -4.80 9.46
N PHE A 126 16.52 -5.03 8.39
CA PHE A 126 15.99 -5.36 7.08
C PHE A 126 16.15 -6.86 6.81
N TYR A 127 15.04 -7.57 6.62
CA TYR A 127 15.04 -8.99 6.24
C TYR A 127 15.10 -9.14 4.71
N CYS A 128 16.14 -9.82 4.20
CA CYS A 128 16.32 -10.05 2.76
C CYS A 128 15.23 -10.98 2.20
N ASP A 129 14.92 -10.84 0.91
CA ASP A 129 13.89 -11.65 0.23
C ASP A 129 14.26 -13.14 0.09
N THR A 130 15.52 -13.52 0.32
CA THR A 130 15.98 -14.91 0.38
C THR A 130 15.16 -15.76 1.36
N GLN A 131 14.53 -15.14 2.36
CA GLN A 131 13.61 -15.79 3.30
C GLN A 131 12.42 -16.53 2.64
N PHE A 132 12.07 -16.20 1.41
CA PHE A 132 10.99 -16.86 0.66
C PHE A 132 11.47 -18.10 -0.11
N SER A 133 12.78 -18.32 -0.19
CA SER A 133 13.37 -19.47 -0.88
C SER A 133 13.34 -20.73 -0.01
N LYS A 134 12.90 -21.85 -0.58
CA LYS A 134 12.81 -23.13 0.15
C LYS A 134 14.19 -23.56 0.67
N GLY A 135 14.27 -23.77 1.99
CA GLY A 135 15.49 -24.24 2.65
C GLY A 135 16.57 -23.18 2.81
N SER A 136 16.26 -21.90 2.58
CA SER A 136 17.15 -20.79 2.89
C SER A 136 17.01 -20.37 4.35
N ASP A 137 18.14 -20.13 5.00
CA ASP A 137 18.17 -19.50 6.32
C ASP A 137 17.70 -18.05 6.21
N VAL A 138 17.07 -17.54 7.27
CA VAL A 138 16.64 -16.14 7.35
C VAL A 138 17.90 -15.29 7.48
N PHE A 139 18.15 -14.45 6.47
CA PHE A 139 19.25 -13.51 6.46
C PHE A 139 18.70 -12.08 6.57
N SER A 140 19.35 -11.26 7.37
CA SER A 140 18.96 -9.89 7.62
C SER A 140 20.19 -9.00 7.74
N VAL A 141 20.05 -7.74 7.34
CA VAL A 141 21.06 -6.70 7.46
C VAL A 141 20.57 -5.58 8.37
N PRO A 142 21.47 -4.81 9.01
CA PRO A 142 21.08 -3.58 9.69
C PRO A 142 20.39 -2.58 8.74
N SER A 143 19.44 -1.79 9.24
CA SER A 143 18.72 -0.78 8.44
C SER A 143 19.63 0.20 7.72
N ASN A 144 20.80 0.54 8.29
CA ASN A 144 21.75 1.46 7.69
C ASN A 144 22.46 0.91 6.43
N LYS A 145 22.18 -0.33 6.04
CA LYS A 145 22.66 -0.94 4.79
C LYS A 145 21.61 -0.89 3.67
N VAL A 146 20.39 -0.42 3.97
CA VAL A 146 19.32 -0.32 2.99
C VAL A 146 19.60 0.86 2.07
N ASN A 147 19.61 0.62 0.75
CA ASN A 147 19.89 1.61 -0.29
C ASN A 147 21.17 2.42 -0.02
N ASP A 148 22.22 1.78 0.52
CA ASP A 148 23.52 2.40 0.77
C ASP A 148 24.46 2.35 -0.45
N GLY A 149 24.00 1.73 -1.54
CA GLY A 149 24.71 1.55 -2.80
C GLY A 149 25.58 0.30 -2.85
N ILE A 150 25.51 -0.56 -1.83
CA ILE A 150 26.25 -1.82 -1.73
C ILE A 150 25.26 -2.95 -1.51
N CYS A 151 25.27 -3.95 -2.38
CA CYS A 151 24.46 -5.16 -2.18
C CYS A 151 25.02 -5.99 -1.02
N ASP A 152 24.39 -5.89 0.16
CA ASP A 152 24.68 -6.72 1.33
C ASP A 152 23.79 -7.97 1.38
N CYS A 153 22.54 -7.88 0.89
CA CYS A 153 21.75 -9.09 0.64
C CYS A 153 22.24 -9.82 -0.61
N CYS A 154 22.39 -11.16 -0.54
CA CYS A 154 22.79 -11.99 -1.68
C CYS A 154 21.83 -11.92 -2.88
N ASP A 155 20.57 -11.53 -2.66
CA ASP A 155 19.55 -11.32 -3.67
C ASP A 155 19.41 -9.86 -4.12
N GLY A 156 20.18 -8.94 -3.51
CA GLY A 156 20.13 -7.48 -3.76
C GLY A 156 18.83 -6.81 -3.31
N SER A 157 18.04 -7.45 -2.44
CA SER A 157 16.73 -6.93 -2.02
C SER A 157 16.78 -5.66 -1.17
N ASP A 158 17.95 -5.37 -0.58
CA ASP A 158 18.30 -4.18 0.18
C ASP A 158 18.56 -2.93 -0.69
N GLU A 159 18.90 -3.11 -1.96
CA GLU A 159 19.19 -2.06 -2.93
C GLU A 159 18.07 -1.93 -3.96
N PHE A 160 16.88 -1.51 -3.50
CA PHE A 160 15.67 -1.47 -4.31
C PHE A 160 15.34 -0.09 -4.88
N GLU A 161 15.96 0.97 -4.38
CA GLU A 161 15.89 2.30 -4.97
C GLU A 161 17.03 2.50 -5.96
N HIS A 162 16.71 2.55 -7.26
CA HIS A 162 17.66 2.96 -8.26
C HIS A 162 17.54 4.47 -8.53
N PRO A 163 18.67 5.22 -8.55
CA PRO A 163 18.69 6.65 -8.88
C PRO A 163 18.00 6.98 -10.21
N ASP A 164 17.93 6.03 -11.15
CA ASP A 164 17.34 6.21 -12.46
C ASP A 164 15.79 6.27 -12.43
N ASP A 165 15.13 5.72 -11.41
CA ASP A 165 13.66 5.73 -11.25
C ASP A 165 13.12 7.10 -10.75
N VAL A 166 14.00 7.98 -10.24
CA VAL A 166 13.64 9.34 -9.79
C VAL A 166 13.63 10.33 -10.95
N SER A 167 14.28 10.00 -12.07
CA SER A 167 14.39 10.89 -13.24
C SER A 167 13.12 10.96 -14.10
N GLU A 168 12.19 10.00 -13.98
CA GLU A 168 10.91 10.00 -14.71
C GLU A 168 9.74 10.67 -13.95
N LEU A 169 9.96 11.16 -12.72
CA LEU A 169 8.93 11.85 -11.92
C LEU A 169 9.10 13.37 -11.85
N SER A 170 9.97 13.96 -12.69
CA SER A 170 10.22 15.41 -12.72
C SER A 170 10.05 16.09 -14.09
N GLU A 171 9.27 15.55 -15.01
CA GLU A 171 8.82 16.28 -16.21
C GLU A 171 7.28 16.39 -16.29
#